data_AF-A0A6C0HL30-F1
#
_entry.id   AF-A0A6C0HL30-F1
#
_cell.length_a   1.000
_cell.length_b   1.000
_cell.length_c   1.000
_cell.angle_alpha   90.00
_cell.angle_beta   90.00
_cell.angle_gamma   90.00
#
_symmetry.space_group_name_H-M   'P 1'
#
loop_
_entity.id
_entity.type
_entity.pdbx_description
1 polymer ?
#
loop_
_entity_poly.entity_id
_entity_poly.type
_entity_poly.pdbx_seq_one_letter_code
_entity_poly.pdbx_strand_id
1 'polypeptide(L)'
;MAQYTQLTFIDYDELIDYIDDENVDEVREMFVQFGLTIDTLLFDSPLYNSSGDELFTYLDYIIANSLIKLINYCIDETFIVLDDKFFHRCVQIGALDVYEHVREVYPTFYPAEQTFCEAIKQCNSSIAAELLAISPQLIHYIDDSVIEYLFSFDIDEETLETVRVLFNYNVNPVLFNRYLSYLHHPEGNYFKIDEDDKDLVIELIDILETNCVVASQL
;
A
#
# COMPACT_ATOMS: atom_id res chain seq x y z
N MET A 1 -39.23 3.70 9.06
CA MET A 1 -38.45 2.47 8.83
C MET A 1 -38.29 2.35 7.34
N ALA A 2 -37.08 2.59 6.81
CA ALA A 2 -36.81 2.35 5.40
C ALA A 2 -36.85 0.83 5.17
N GLN A 3 -37.61 0.38 4.16
CA GLN A 3 -37.50 -0.98 3.66
C GLN A 3 -36.25 -1.02 2.80
N TYR A 4 -35.24 -1.78 3.23
CA TYR A 4 -34.06 -2.06 2.40
C TYR A 4 -34.48 -3.01 1.28
N THR A 5 -34.28 -2.58 0.03
CA THR A 5 -34.51 -3.43 -1.14
C THR A 5 -33.28 -4.30 -1.35
N GLN A 6 -33.45 -5.53 -1.82
CA GLN A 6 -32.32 -6.41 -2.15
C GLN A 6 -31.73 -5.97 -3.50
N LEU A 7 -30.42 -5.73 -3.55
CA LEU A 7 -29.70 -5.38 -4.78
C LEU A 7 -29.76 -6.55 -5.77
N THR A 8 -30.19 -6.30 -7.02
CA THR A 8 -30.14 -7.28 -8.10
C THR A 8 -28.88 -7.09 -8.95
N PHE A 9 -28.57 -8.04 -9.84
CA PHE A 9 -27.46 -7.88 -10.79
C PHE A 9 -27.63 -6.68 -11.72
N ILE A 10 -28.87 -6.36 -12.12
CA ILE A 10 -29.14 -5.19 -12.99
C ILE A 10 -28.86 -3.90 -12.23
N ASP A 11 -29.33 -3.82 -10.97
CA ASP A 11 -29.06 -2.65 -10.12
C ASP A 11 -27.55 -2.55 -9.79
N TYR A 12 -26.85 -3.69 -9.66
CA TYR A 12 -25.42 -3.70 -9.44
C TYR A 12 -24.65 -3.18 -10.66
N ASP A 13 -24.96 -3.67 -11.85
CA ASP A 13 -24.32 -3.20 -13.10
C ASP A 13 -24.54 -1.69 -13.27
N GLU A 14 -25.77 -1.21 -13.04
CA GLU A 14 -26.10 0.22 -13.10
C GLU A 14 -25.33 1.04 -12.04
N LEU A 15 -25.19 0.52 -10.82
CA LEU A 15 -24.39 1.17 -9.78
C LEU A 15 -22.91 1.26 -10.17
N ILE A 16 -22.33 0.21 -10.74
CA ILE A 16 -20.94 0.23 -11.21
C ILE A 16 -20.78 1.22 -12.36
N ASP A 17 -21.70 1.24 -13.33
CA ASP A 17 -21.69 2.24 -14.41
C ASP A 17 -21.68 3.68 -13.85
N TYR A 18 -22.51 3.97 -12.83
CA TYR A 18 -22.51 5.29 -12.18
C TYR A 18 -21.24 5.59 -11.40
N ILE A 19 -20.62 4.57 -10.81
CA ILE A 19 -19.33 4.72 -10.12
C ILE A 19 -18.23 5.04 -11.15
N ASP A 20 -18.16 4.28 -12.24
CA ASP A 20 -17.18 4.46 -13.31
C ASP A 20 -17.30 5.81 -14.02
N ASP A 21 -18.53 6.30 -14.20
CA ASP A 21 -18.80 7.65 -14.72
C ASP A 21 -18.59 8.77 -13.68
N GLU A 22 -18.26 8.42 -12.43
CA GLU A 22 -18.15 9.30 -11.27
C GLU A 22 -19.42 10.16 -11.03
N ASN A 23 -20.60 9.59 -11.29
CA ASN A 23 -21.90 10.26 -11.13
C ASN A 23 -22.37 10.22 -9.66
N VAL A 24 -21.82 11.15 -8.86
CA VAL A 24 -22.04 11.27 -7.41
C VAL A 24 -23.51 11.22 -7.00
N ASP A 25 -24.40 11.90 -7.72
CA ASP A 25 -25.81 12.00 -7.35
C ASP A 25 -26.51 10.63 -7.45
N GLU A 26 -26.33 9.92 -8.57
CA GLU A 26 -26.91 8.59 -8.79
C GLU A 26 -26.31 7.54 -7.84
N VAL A 27 -24.99 7.58 -7.63
CA VAL A 27 -24.31 6.70 -6.66
C VAL A 27 -24.92 6.88 -5.26
N ARG A 28 -25.12 8.13 -4.83
CA ARG A 28 -25.75 8.43 -3.52
C ARG A 28 -27.18 7.90 -3.46
N GLU A 29 -27.98 8.11 -4.51
CA GLU A 29 -29.37 7.65 -4.56
C GLU A 29 -29.45 6.12 -4.44
N MET A 30 -28.61 5.39 -5.17
CA MET A 30 -28.54 3.94 -5.07
C MET A 30 -28.05 3.47 -3.69
N PHE A 31 -27.01 4.10 -3.14
CA PHE A 31 -26.53 3.76 -1.79
C PHE A 31 -27.63 3.91 -0.74
N VAL A 32 -28.40 5.00 -0.78
CA VAL A 32 -29.53 5.22 0.13
C VAL A 32 -30.64 4.21 -0.10
N GLN A 33 -31.00 3.93 -1.36
CA GLN A 33 -32.06 3.01 -1.73
C GLN A 33 -31.80 1.58 -1.23
N PHE A 34 -30.55 1.12 -1.35
CA PHE A 34 -30.15 -0.24 -1.00
C PHE A 34 -29.50 -0.35 0.39
N GLY A 35 -29.30 0.78 1.08
CA GLY A 35 -28.64 0.80 2.40
C GLY A 35 -27.17 0.43 2.35
N LEU A 36 -26.49 0.79 1.25
CA LEU A 36 -25.07 0.55 1.04
C LEU A 36 -24.24 1.68 1.65
N THR A 37 -22.99 1.35 1.94
CA THR A 37 -21.94 2.27 2.35
C THR A 37 -20.67 1.96 1.56
N ILE A 38 -19.70 2.85 1.58
CA ILE A 38 -18.41 2.62 0.89
C ILE A 38 -17.68 1.38 1.44
N ASP A 39 -17.90 1.03 2.71
CA ASP A 39 -17.33 -0.17 3.36
C ASP A 39 -18.12 -1.45 3.04
N THR A 40 -19.23 -1.35 2.30
CA THR A 40 -20.00 -2.52 1.87
C THR A 40 -19.24 -3.30 0.81
N LEU A 41 -19.25 -4.63 0.93
CA LEU A 41 -18.66 -5.51 -0.07
C LEU A 41 -19.38 -5.34 -1.41
N LEU A 42 -18.61 -5.35 -2.50
CA LEU A 42 -19.12 -5.45 -3.86
C LEU A 42 -20.01 -6.69 -3.98
N PHE A 43 -21.09 -6.56 -4.75
CA PHE A 43 -22.11 -7.60 -4.85
C PHE A 43 -21.58 -8.91 -5.43
N ASP A 44 -20.60 -8.83 -6.32
CA ASP A 44 -19.93 -9.95 -6.97
C ASP A 44 -18.66 -10.41 -6.22
N SER A 45 -18.34 -9.78 -5.08
CA SER A 45 -17.22 -10.18 -4.24
C SER A 45 -17.38 -11.64 -3.81
N PRO A 46 -16.31 -12.46 -3.90
CA PRO A 46 -16.38 -13.85 -3.44
C PRO A 46 -16.78 -13.91 -1.96
N LEU A 47 -17.92 -14.56 -1.69
CA LEU A 47 -18.41 -14.81 -0.34
C LEU A 47 -17.49 -15.83 0.38
N TYR A 48 -16.49 -15.33 1.09
CA TYR A 48 -15.64 -15.99 2.11
C TYR A 48 -14.45 -16.90 1.69
N ASN A 49 -13.35 -16.71 2.46
CA ASN A 49 -12.27 -17.64 2.84
C ASN A 49 -10.96 -17.71 2.00
N SER A 50 -10.42 -16.58 1.55
CA SER A 50 -8.99 -16.49 1.20
C SER A 50 -8.33 -15.27 1.85
N SER A 51 -7.05 -15.43 2.13
CA SER A 51 -6.20 -14.59 2.97
C SER A 51 -6.09 -13.13 2.53
N GLY A 52 -6.59 -12.21 3.35
CA GLY A 52 -5.91 -10.96 3.73
C GLY A 52 -5.82 -9.79 2.75
N ASP A 53 -5.76 -10.00 1.43
CA ASP A 53 -5.22 -8.99 0.50
C ASP A 53 -6.15 -8.58 -0.66
N GLU A 54 -7.40 -9.01 -0.70
CA GLU A 54 -8.27 -8.74 -1.85
C GLU A 54 -9.14 -7.47 -1.68
N LEU A 55 -9.29 -6.72 -2.78
CA LEU A 55 -10.14 -5.54 -2.95
C LEU A 55 -11.60 -5.98 -2.96
N PHE A 56 -12.38 -5.62 -1.95
CA PHE A 56 -13.75 -6.15 -1.88
C PHE A 56 -14.81 -5.12 -1.63
N THR A 57 -14.47 -3.92 -1.18
CA THR A 57 -15.47 -2.90 -0.86
C THR A 57 -15.66 -1.91 -2.01
N TYR A 58 -16.76 -1.16 -1.99
CA TYR A 58 -16.91 -0.03 -2.91
C TYR A 58 -15.79 1.00 -2.75
N LEU A 59 -15.28 1.23 -1.54
CA LEU A 59 -14.12 2.08 -1.29
C LEU A 59 -12.88 1.56 -2.01
N ASP A 60 -12.61 0.26 -1.91
CA ASP A 60 -11.48 -0.37 -2.58
C ASP A 60 -11.56 -0.22 -4.10
N TYR A 61 -12.76 -0.40 -4.67
CA TYR A 61 -13.01 -0.20 -6.09
C TYR A 61 -12.76 1.25 -6.52
N ILE A 62 -13.27 2.20 -5.74
CA ILE A 62 -13.10 3.64 -5.97
C ILE A 62 -11.62 4.04 -5.90
N ILE A 63 -10.86 3.51 -4.93
CA ILE A 63 -9.42 3.75 -4.79
C ILE A 63 -8.64 3.11 -5.94
N ALA A 64 -8.90 1.84 -6.26
CA ALA A 64 -8.17 1.09 -7.28
C ALA A 64 -8.33 1.66 -8.69
N ASN A 65 -9.48 2.27 -8.98
CA ASN A 65 -9.75 2.93 -10.26
C ASN A 65 -9.50 4.44 -10.23
N SER A 66 -8.92 4.96 -9.13
CA SER A 66 -8.56 6.37 -8.99
C SER A 66 -9.69 7.34 -9.29
N LEU A 67 -10.89 7.04 -8.78
CA LEU A 67 -12.11 7.83 -9.03
C LEU A 67 -12.12 9.09 -8.15
N ILE A 68 -11.25 10.04 -8.48
CA ILE A 68 -10.92 11.22 -7.67
C ILE A 68 -12.14 12.06 -7.28
N LYS A 69 -13.14 12.22 -8.14
CA LYS A 69 -14.36 12.97 -7.79
C LYS A 69 -15.16 12.24 -6.71
N LEU A 70 -15.28 10.92 -6.80
CA LEU A 70 -15.94 10.12 -5.77
C LEU A 70 -15.15 10.10 -4.47
N ILE A 71 -13.82 10.06 -4.53
CA ILE A 71 -12.94 10.17 -3.35
C ILE A 71 -13.18 11.51 -2.65
N ASN A 72 -13.12 12.62 -3.39
CA ASN A 72 -13.37 13.96 -2.82
C ASN A 72 -14.77 14.06 -2.20
N TYR A 73 -15.79 13.58 -2.91
CA TYR A 73 -17.16 13.52 -2.38
C TYR A 73 -17.24 12.73 -1.07
N CYS A 74 -16.62 11.54 -1.02
CA CYS A 74 -16.65 10.69 0.16
C CYS A 74 -15.91 11.31 1.35
N ILE A 75 -14.85 12.08 1.11
CA ILE A 75 -14.14 12.82 2.15
C ILE A 75 -14.99 14.01 2.63
N ASP A 76 -15.52 14.82 1.72
CA ASP A 76 -16.29 16.03 2.04
C ASP A 76 -17.57 15.73 2.83
N GLU A 77 -18.26 14.65 2.48
CA GLU A 77 -19.45 14.19 3.19
C GLU A 77 -19.12 13.33 4.43
N THR A 78 -17.84 13.22 4.80
CA THR A 78 -17.34 12.47 5.96
C THR A 78 -17.64 10.97 5.94
N PHE A 79 -17.87 10.39 4.76
CA PHE A 79 -17.98 8.94 4.58
C PHE A 79 -16.62 8.25 4.73
N ILE A 80 -15.53 8.94 4.36
CA ILE A 80 -14.15 8.50 4.60
C ILE A 80 -13.54 9.34 5.72
N VAL A 81 -12.89 8.67 6.67
CA VAL A 81 -11.99 9.33 7.62
C VAL A 81 -10.58 9.29 7.05
N LEU A 82 -9.98 10.46 6.87
CA LEU A 82 -8.57 10.58 6.48
C LEU A 82 -7.68 10.28 7.69
N ASP A 83 -7.30 9.02 7.84
CA ASP A 83 -6.35 8.55 8.84
C ASP A 83 -5.29 7.64 8.20
N ASP A 84 -4.37 7.12 9.01
CA ASP A 84 -3.31 6.22 8.55
C ASP A 84 -3.85 4.97 7.85
N LYS A 85 -5.07 4.50 8.15
CA LYS A 85 -5.65 3.33 7.49
C LYS A 85 -6.03 3.63 6.05
N PHE A 86 -6.56 4.83 5.79
CA PHE A 86 -6.87 5.25 4.43
C PHE A 86 -5.60 5.30 3.57
N PHE A 87 -4.55 5.97 4.05
CA PHE A 87 -3.28 6.06 3.33
C PHE A 87 -2.60 4.69 3.19
N HIS A 88 -2.63 3.86 4.25
CA HIS A 88 -2.17 2.48 4.21
C HIS A 88 -2.85 1.71 3.09
N ARG A 89 -4.18 1.84 2.97
CA ARG A 89 -4.95 1.19 1.93
C ARG A 89 -4.59 1.69 0.53
N CYS A 90 -4.40 3.00 0.34
CA CYS A 90 -3.94 3.53 -0.96
C CYS A 90 -2.60 2.92 -1.39
N VAL A 91 -1.63 2.84 -0.48
CA VAL A 91 -0.33 2.20 -0.76
C VAL A 91 -0.51 0.71 -0.99
N GLN A 92 -1.28 0.02 -0.15
CA GLN A 92 -1.53 -1.42 -0.27
C GLN A 92 -2.08 -1.80 -1.65
N ILE A 93 -2.98 -0.98 -2.20
CA ILE A 93 -3.63 -1.18 -3.50
C ILE A 93 -2.73 -0.75 -4.67
N GLY A 94 -1.71 0.08 -4.42
CA GLY A 94 -0.89 0.71 -5.45
C GLY A 94 -1.55 1.95 -6.09
N ALA A 95 -2.58 2.51 -5.47
CA ALA A 95 -3.27 3.73 -5.92
C ALA A 95 -2.51 4.98 -5.45
N LEU A 96 -1.28 5.15 -5.96
CA LEU A 96 -0.36 6.20 -5.52
C LEU A 96 -0.83 7.60 -5.94
N ASP A 97 -1.54 7.72 -7.05
CA ASP A 97 -2.16 8.95 -7.50
C ASP A 97 -3.27 9.43 -6.55
N VAL A 98 -4.05 8.51 -5.98
CA VAL A 98 -5.01 8.82 -4.91
C VAL A 98 -4.29 9.29 -3.66
N TYR A 99 -3.22 8.58 -3.25
CA TYR A 99 -2.39 8.99 -2.12
C TYR A 99 -1.86 10.42 -2.31
N GLU A 100 -1.23 10.70 -3.45
CA GLU A 100 -0.65 12.00 -3.79
C GLU A 100 -1.72 13.11 -3.84
N HIS A 101 -2.85 12.86 -4.51
CA HIS A 101 -3.96 13.80 -4.59
C HIS A 101 -4.49 14.17 -3.20
N VAL A 102 -4.73 13.17 -2.34
CA VAL A 102 -5.23 13.43 -0.98
C VAL A 102 -4.20 14.18 -0.13
N ARG A 103 -2.91 13.86 -0.27
CA ARG A 103 -1.83 14.60 0.41
C ARG A 103 -1.73 16.05 -0.04
N GLU A 104 -1.99 16.33 -1.32
CA GLU A 104 -2.01 17.70 -1.87
C GLU A 104 -3.23 18.50 -1.38
N VAL A 105 -4.42 17.92 -1.46
CA VAL A 105 -5.68 18.63 -1.13
C VAL A 105 -5.90 18.74 0.39
N TYR A 106 -5.49 17.72 1.15
CA TYR A 106 -5.73 17.61 2.59
C TYR A 106 -4.42 17.49 3.39
N PRO A 107 -3.54 18.51 3.36
CA PRO A 107 -2.17 18.41 3.87
C PRO A 107 -2.06 18.25 5.40
N THR A 108 -3.16 18.44 6.14
CA THR A 108 -3.20 18.33 7.60
C THR A 108 -3.26 16.88 8.09
N PHE A 109 -3.62 15.94 7.22
CA PHE A 109 -3.68 14.52 7.55
C PHE A 109 -2.40 13.84 7.11
N TYR A 110 -1.77 13.14 8.03
CA TYR A 110 -0.46 12.56 7.81
C TYR A 110 -0.55 11.03 7.94
N PRO A 111 0.02 10.30 6.97
CA PRO A 111 0.24 8.87 7.14
C PRO A 111 1.21 8.62 8.31
N ALA A 112 1.15 7.44 8.89
CA ALA A 112 1.90 7.06 10.06
C ALA A 112 2.49 5.64 9.90
N GLU A 113 2.41 4.83 10.95
CA GLU A 113 3.07 3.53 11.06
C GLU A 113 2.65 2.55 9.98
N GLN A 114 1.34 2.37 9.76
CA GLN A 114 0.84 1.36 8.84
C GLN A 114 1.22 1.68 7.40
N THR A 115 1.02 2.94 7.00
CA THR A 115 1.42 3.40 5.66
C THR A 115 2.91 3.28 5.46
N PHE A 116 3.71 3.64 6.46
CA PHE A 116 5.16 3.53 6.38
C PHE A 116 5.61 2.08 6.19
N CYS A 117 5.13 1.16 7.03
CA CYS A 117 5.48 -0.25 6.92
C CYS A 117 5.07 -0.85 5.56
N GLU A 118 3.89 -0.49 5.05
CA GLU A 118 3.42 -0.94 3.74
C GLU A 118 4.25 -0.36 2.59
N ALA A 119 4.63 0.91 2.66
CA ALA A 119 5.52 1.52 1.67
C ALA A 119 6.85 0.76 1.58
N ILE A 120 7.42 0.34 2.72
CA ILE A 120 8.63 -0.50 2.71
C ILE A 120 8.35 -1.88 2.12
N LYS A 121 7.25 -2.52 2.51
CA LYS A 121 6.88 -3.85 1.97
C LYS A 121 6.72 -3.84 0.46
N GLN A 122 6.27 -2.74 -0.12
CA GLN A 122 6.09 -2.57 -1.57
C GLN A 122 7.26 -1.89 -2.27
N CYS A 123 8.41 -1.77 -1.60
CA CYS A 123 9.58 -1.06 -2.11
C CYS A 123 9.31 0.40 -2.53
N ASN A 124 8.31 1.09 -2.02
CA ASN A 124 8.02 2.48 -2.38
C ASN A 124 8.91 3.46 -1.59
N SER A 125 10.14 3.67 -2.10
CA SER A 125 11.18 4.49 -1.50
C SER A 125 10.78 5.95 -1.35
N SER A 126 10.01 6.48 -2.31
CA SER A 126 9.54 7.87 -2.32
C SER A 126 8.64 8.16 -1.12
N ILE A 127 7.61 7.32 -0.91
CA ILE A 127 6.70 7.46 0.24
C ILE A 127 7.46 7.21 1.55
N ALA A 128 8.32 6.19 1.59
CA ALA A 128 9.12 5.91 2.79
C ALA A 128 10.02 7.10 3.19
N ALA A 129 10.69 7.73 2.21
CA ALA A 129 11.54 8.88 2.42
C ALA A 129 10.73 10.12 2.84
N GLU A 130 9.56 10.36 2.24
CA GLU A 130 8.63 11.42 2.63
C GLU A 130 8.25 11.29 4.11
N LEU A 131 7.82 10.10 4.53
CA LEU A 131 7.36 9.86 5.89
C LEU A 131 8.49 9.94 6.91
N LEU A 132 9.67 9.41 6.60
CA LEU A 132 10.84 9.51 7.48
C LEU A 132 11.37 10.94 7.60
N ALA A 133 11.23 11.77 6.56
CA ALA A 133 11.58 13.19 6.64
C ALA A 133 10.67 13.96 7.60
N ILE A 134 9.40 13.56 7.70
CA ILE A 134 8.42 14.15 8.62
C ILE A 134 8.59 13.58 10.04
N SER A 135 8.75 12.26 10.16
CA SER A 135 8.84 11.55 11.43
C SER A 135 9.92 10.46 11.38
N PRO A 136 11.20 10.81 11.68
CA PRO A 136 12.29 9.84 11.69
C PRO A 136 12.10 8.68 12.68
N GLN A 137 11.23 8.84 13.68
CA GLN A 137 10.94 7.79 14.67
C GLN A 137 10.21 6.59 14.06
N LEU A 138 9.60 6.75 12.88
CA LEU A 138 8.92 5.65 12.19
C LEU A 138 9.86 4.48 11.90
N ILE A 139 11.16 4.74 11.77
CA ILE A 139 12.18 3.71 11.54
C ILE A 139 12.17 2.59 12.61
N HIS A 140 11.68 2.89 13.82
CA HIS A 140 11.60 1.93 14.91
C HIS A 140 10.44 0.92 14.78
N TYR A 141 9.52 1.13 13.85
CA TYR A 141 8.44 0.18 13.55
C TYR A 141 8.85 -0.90 12.55
N ILE A 142 10.04 -0.80 11.94
CA ILE A 142 10.56 -1.84 11.07
C ILE A 142 11.04 -3.01 11.93
N ASP A 143 10.45 -4.17 11.69
CA ASP A 143 10.86 -5.45 12.27
C ASP A 143 11.25 -6.44 11.17
N ASP A 144 11.62 -7.66 11.58
CA ASP A 144 11.98 -8.73 10.66
C ASP A 144 10.85 -8.98 9.65
N SER A 145 9.59 -8.96 10.08
CA SER A 145 8.45 -9.25 9.20
C SER A 145 8.34 -8.24 8.06
N VAL A 146 8.63 -6.97 8.28
CA VAL A 146 8.62 -5.93 7.23
C VAL A 146 9.75 -6.17 6.23
N ILE A 147 10.97 -6.45 6.70
CA ILE A 147 12.13 -6.70 5.82
C ILE A 147 11.96 -7.98 5.01
N GLU A 148 11.29 -8.99 5.56
CA GLU A 148 11.02 -10.25 4.87
C GLU A 148 10.17 -10.10 3.62
N TYR A 149 9.30 -9.08 3.53
CA TYR A 149 8.54 -8.82 2.30
C TYR A 149 9.44 -8.44 1.13
N LEU A 150 10.56 -7.75 1.38
CA LEU A 150 11.55 -7.43 0.35
C LEU A 150 12.09 -8.69 -0.33
N PHE A 151 11.95 -9.87 0.30
CA PHE A 151 12.44 -11.12 -0.27
C PHE A 151 11.53 -11.61 -1.41
N SER A 152 10.32 -11.09 -1.49
CA SER A 152 9.28 -11.53 -2.42
C SER A 152 9.24 -10.67 -3.69
N PHE A 153 9.99 -9.57 -3.74
CA PHE A 153 10.06 -8.67 -4.88
C PHE A 153 11.27 -8.95 -5.77
N ASP A 154 11.15 -8.60 -7.05
CA ASP A 154 12.27 -8.56 -7.96
C ASP A 154 13.27 -7.48 -7.50
N ILE A 155 14.57 -7.73 -7.65
CA ILE A 155 15.60 -6.78 -7.24
C ILE A 155 15.78 -5.76 -8.36
N ASP A 156 15.18 -4.59 -8.17
CA ASP A 156 15.23 -3.45 -9.09
C ASP A 156 15.82 -2.19 -8.41
N GLU A 157 15.85 -1.08 -9.16
CA GLU A 157 16.33 0.23 -8.67
C GLU A 157 15.53 0.73 -7.47
N GLU A 158 14.24 0.44 -7.42
CA GLU A 158 13.32 0.93 -6.40
C GLU A 158 13.49 0.15 -5.08
N THR A 159 13.82 -1.14 -5.20
CA THR A 159 14.30 -1.97 -4.08
C THR A 159 15.62 -1.46 -3.51
N LEU A 160 16.61 -1.14 -4.38
CA LEU A 160 17.88 -0.54 -3.95
C LEU A 160 17.66 0.77 -3.21
N GLU A 161 16.84 1.66 -3.78
CA GLU A 161 16.60 2.97 -3.20
C GLU A 161 15.85 2.88 -1.88
N THR A 162 14.88 1.97 -1.75
CA THR A 162 14.22 1.68 -0.47
C THR A 162 15.24 1.28 0.59
N VAL A 163 16.15 0.35 0.28
CA VAL A 163 17.19 -0.08 1.22
C VAL A 163 18.12 1.07 1.60
N ARG A 164 18.55 1.89 0.64
CA ARG A 164 19.37 3.09 0.90
C ARG A 164 18.66 4.09 1.81
N VAL A 165 17.38 4.37 1.56
CA VAL A 165 16.55 5.24 2.40
C VAL A 165 16.57 4.71 3.84
N LEU A 166 16.32 3.42 4.04
CA LEU A 166 16.30 2.83 5.37
C LEU A 166 17.65 2.99 6.11
N PHE A 167 18.78 2.75 5.44
CA PHE A 167 20.10 2.98 6.05
C PHE A 167 20.41 4.45 6.31
N ASN A 168 19.99 5.37 5.42
CA ASN A 168 20.15 6.81 5.63
C ASN A 168 19.42 7.30 6.90
N TYR A 169 18.36 6.61 7.30
CA TYR A 169 17.62 6.88 8.54
C TYR A 169 18.01 5.96 9.71
N ASN A 170 19.14 5.26 9.62
CA ASN A 170 19.70 4.39 10.67
C ASN A 170 18.78 3.23 11.09
N VAL A 171 18.14 2.56 10.12
CA VAL A 171 17.48 1.26 10.37
C VAL A 171 18.44 0.31 11.09
N ASN A 172 17.92 -0.56 11.94
CA ASN A 172 18.74 -1.57 12.59
C ASN A 172 19.33 -2.53 11.53
N PRO A 173 20.65 -2.50 11.28
CA PRO A 173 21.26 -3.31 10.23
C PRO A 173 21.09 -4.82 10.44
N VAL A 174 20.89 -5.26 11.69
CA VAL A 174 20.74 -6.69 12.01
C VAL A 174 19.53 -7.32 11.32
N LEU A 175 18.49 -6.53 11.04
CA LEU A 175 17.28 -6.98 10.34
C LEU A 175 17.60 -7.51 8.92
N PHE A 176 18.68 -7.02 8.30
CA PHE A 176 19.07 -7.37 6.93
C PHE A 176 20.03 -8.56 6.84
N ASN A 177 20.53 -9.10 7.97
CA ASN A 177 21.49 -10.20 7.95
C ASN A 177 20.97 -11.42 7.21
N ARG A 178 19.68 -11.73 7.37
CA ARG A 178 19.05 -12.85 6.69
C ARG A 178 18.94 -12.59 5.19
N TYR A 179 18.59 -11.36 4.81
CA TYR A 179 18.52 -10.94 3.41
C TYR A 179 19.89 -11.09 2.73
N LEU A 180 20.93 -10.51 3.33
CA LEU A 180 22.31 -10.59 2.85
C LEU A 180 22.78 -12.05 2.69
N SER A 181 22.49 -12.90 3.68
CA SER A 181 22.83 -14.33 3.60
C SER A 181 22.18 -15.02 2.40
N TYR A 182 20.93 -14.69 2.07
CA TYR A 182 20.26 -15.28 0.91
C TYR A 182 20.77 -14.72 -0.41
N LEU A 183 21.17 -13.44 -0.47
CA LEU A 183 21.76 -12.85 -1.68
C LEU A 183 23.11 -13.50 -2.05
N HIS A 184 23.95 -13.85 -1.05
CA HIS A 184 25.19 -14.60 -1.30
C HIS A 184 24.97 -16.06 -1.71
N HIS A 185 23.85 -16.65 -1.29
CA HIS A 185 23.52 -18.05 -1.51
C HIS A 185 22.09 -18.17 -2.05
N PRO A 186 21.86 -17.85 -3.34
CA PRO A 186 20.52 -17.91 -3.94
C PRO A 186 19.95 -19.35 -4.10
N GLU A 187 20.50 -20.32 -3.38
CA GLU A 187 20.06 -21.71 -3.36
C GLU A 187 18.67 -21.80 -2.70
N GLY A 188 17.61 -21.85 -3.51
CA GLY A 188 16.26 -22.13 -2.99
C GLY A 188 15.06 -21.53 -3.72
N ASN A 189 15.24 -20.88 -4.89
CA ASN A 189 14.18 -20.13 -5.59
C ASN A 189 13.64 -18.92 -4.80
N TYR A 190 14.35 -18.43 -3.78
CA TYR A 190 13.90 -17.28 -3.01
C TYR A 190 13.95 -15.98 -3.82
N PHE A 191 14.92 -15.86 -4.72
CA PHE A 191 15.05 -14.72 -5.62
C PHE A 191 15.08 -15.20 -7.06
N LYS A 192 14.29 -14.56 -7.93
CA LYS A 192 14.47 -14.68 -9.37
C LYS A 192 15.43 -13.57 -9.78
N ILE A 193 16.71 -13.91 -9.93
CA ILE A 193 17.71 -12.98 -10.42
C ILE A 193 17.83 -13.20 -11.93
N ASP A 194 17.25 -12.30 -12.71
CA ASP A 194 17.44 -12.31 -14.16
C ASP A 194 18.88 -11.87 -14.48
N GLU A 195 19.43 -12.31 -15.63
CA GLU A 195 20.84 -12.02 -15.95
C GLU A 195 21.14 -10.53 -16.09
N ASP A 196 20.12 -9.74 -16.47
CA ASP A 196 20.21 -8.30 -16.66
C ASP A 196 20.28 -7.53 -15.33
N ASP A 197 19.85 -8.14 -14.22
CA ASP A 197 19.77 -7.48 -12.89
C ASP A 197 20.95 -7.85 -11.98
N LYS A 198 21.93 -8.61 -12.48
CA LYS A 198 23.09 -9.05 -11.68
C LYS A 198 23.88 -7.88 -11.09
N ASP A 199 23.99 -6.77 -11.81
CA ASP A 199 24.70 -5.58 -11.34
C ASP A 199 23.94 -4.91 -10.16
N LEU A 200 22.61 -4.91 -10.19
CA LEU A 200 21.77 -4.41 -9.10
C LEU A 200 21.90 -5.29 -7.85
N VAL A 201 21.98 -6.61 -8.03
CA VAL A 201 22.22 -7.55 -6.92
C VAL A 201 23.58 -7.33 -6.28
N ILE A 202 24.64 -7.14 -7.07
CA ILE A 202 25.98 -6.83 -6.56
C ILE A 202 25.95 -5.53 -5.75
N GLU A 203 25.30 -4.49 -6.28
CA GLU A 203 25.16 -3.22 -5.58
C GLU A 203 24.38 -3.36 -4.27
N LEU A 204 23.30 -4.13 -4.26
CA LEU A 204 22.55 -4.40 -3.04
C LEU A 204 23.42 -5.09 -1.99
N ILE A 205 24.18 -6.11 -2.39
CA ILE A 205 25.14 -6.79 -1.52
C ILE A 205 26.15 -5.78 -0.95
N ASP A 206 26.73 -4.92 -1.79
CA ASP A 206 27.71 -3.92 -1.35
C ASP A 206 27.11 -2.95 -0.32
N ILE A 207 25.87 -2.47 -0.52
CA ILE A 207 25.14 -1.63 0.44
C ILE A 207 24.97 -2.37 1.77
N LEU A 208 24.51 -3.62 1.71
CA LEU A 208 24.25 -4.42 2.90
C LEU A 208 25.53 -4.78 3.65
N GLU A 209 26.59 -5.23 2.98
CA GLU A 209 27.87 -5.55 3.63
C GLU A 209 28.48 -4.32 4.30
N THR A 210 28.43 -3.15 3.63
CA THR A 210 28.98 -1.89 4.16
C THR A 210 28.29 -1.49 5.47
N ASN A 211 26.97 -1.71 5.58
CA ASN A 211 26.20 -1.28 6.74
C ASN A 211 26.04 -2.37 7.82
N CYS A 212 25.92 -3.64 7.43
CA CYS A 212 25.61 -4.74 8.37
C CYS A 212 26.84 -5.29 9.09
N VAL A 213 28.01 -5.30 8.45
CA VAL A 213 29.24 -5.83 9.05
C VAL A 213 29.71 -4.94 10.22
N VAL A 214 29.49 -3.63 10.14
CA VAL A 214 29.85 -2.67 11.21
C VAL A 214 29.08 -2.95 12.51
N ALA A 215 27.85 -3.44 12.44
CA ALA A 215 27.03 -3.72 13.61
C ALA A 215 27.41 -5.01 14.35
N SER A 216 28.06 -5.97 13.68
CA SER A 216 28.54 -7.22 14.32
C SER A 216 29.75 -7.03 15.25
N GLN A 217 30.33 -5.82 15.27
CA GLN A 217 31.52 -5.45 16.06
C GLN A 217 31.22 -4.47 17.21
N LEU A 218 29.95 -4.12 17.44
CA LEU A 218 29.47 -3.27 18.54
C LEU A 218 28.61 -4.08 19.52
#